data_AF-A0AAX4L0L3-F1
#
_entry.id   AF-A0AAX4L0L3-F1
#
_cell.length_a   1.000
_cell.length_b   1.000
_cell.length_c   1.000
_cell.angle_alpha   90.00
_cell.angle_beta   90.00
_cell.angle_gamma   90.00
#
_symmetry.space_group_name_H-M   'P 1'
#
loop_
_entity.id
_entity.type
_entity.pdbx_description
1 polymer ?
#
loop_
_entity_poly.entity_id
_entity_poly.type
_entity_poly.pdbx_seq_one_letter_code
_entity_poly.pdbx_strand_id
1 'polypeptide(L)'
;MYRLIKTSRIWLSLLSLSTITISLVAGAQSAPNLNIQPTQFQGAQYFTTLLGYAMYAAWILVAGAIIFAVFEVARGAGISDGFKKMLMGAIIGAFILTFGWAILSGAL
;
A
#
# COMPACT_ATOMS: atom_id res chain seq x y z
N MET A 1 -67.91 5.12 -27.73
CA MET A 1 -67.44 4.25 -26.62
C MET A 1 -65.94 3.92 -26.63
N TYR A 2 -65.25 3.89 -27.77
CA TYR A 2 -63.82 3.53 -27.86
C TYR A 2 -62.83 4.47 -27.11
N ARG A 3 -63.16 5.75 -26.92
CA ARG A 3 -62.24 6.75 -26.36
C ARG A 3 -61.99 6.58 -24.85
N LEU A 4 -63.00 6.13 -24.11
CA LEU A 4 -62.95 5.93 -22.65
C LEU A 4 -62.14 4.68 -22.24
N ILE A 5 -62.10 3.66 -23.12
CA ILE A 5 -61.34 2.42 -22.90
C ILE A 5 -59.84 2.65 -23.10
N LYS A 6 -59.47 3.61 -23.97
CA LYS A 6 -58.06 3.94 -24.25
C LYS A 6 -57.44 4.73 -23.10
N THR A 7 -58.19 5.65 -22.50
CA THR A 7 -57.75 6.41 -21.32
C THR A 7 -57.59 5.52 -20.09
N SER A 8 -58.52 4.60 -19.82
CA SER A 8 -58.40 3.70 -18.65
C SER A 8 -57.16 2.80 -18.70
N ARG A 9 -56.77 2.34 -19.90
CA ARG A 9 -55.54 1.56 -20.12
C ARG A 9 -54.26 2.34 -19.85
N ILE A 10 -54.24 3.64 -20.15
CA ILE A 10 -53.10 4.53 -19.89
C ILE A 10 -52.94 4.76 -18.39
N TRP A 11 -54.04 4.97 -17.67
CA TRP A 11 -54.00 5.14 -16.21
C TRP A 11 -53.49 3.89 -15.48
N LEU A 12 -53.90 2.70 -15.90
CA LEU A 12 -53.44 1.44 -15.31
C LEU A 12 -51.93 1.20 -15.52
N SER A 13 -51.41 1.57 -16.70
CA SER A 13 -49.98 1.41 -17.01
C SER A 13 -49.10 2.42 -16.25
N LEU A 14 -49.58 3.64 -16.05
CA LEU A 14 -48.91 4.65 -15.23
C LEU A 14 -48.86 4.23 -13.74
N LEU A 15 -49.96 3.68 -13.22
CA LEU A 15 -49.99 3.12 -11.86
C LEU A 15 -48.98 1.99 -11.71
N SER A 16 -48.93 1.03 -12.63
CA SER A 16 -47.94 -0.06 -12.55
C SER A 16 -46.48 0.43 -12.65
N LEU A 17 -46.21 1.45 -13.46
CA LEU A 17 -44.86 2.03 -13.56
C LEU A 17 -44.44 2.67 -12.24
N SER A 18 -45.37 3.37 -11.58
CA SER A 18 -45.12 3.98 -10.27
C SER A 18 -44.86 2.94 -9.18
N THR A 19 -45.59 1.82 -9.17
CA THR A 19 -45.39 0.77 -8.17
C THR A 19 -44.05 0.05 -8.36
N ILE A 20 -43.64 -0.18 -9.61
CA ILE A 20 -42.35 -0.80 -9.95
C ILE A 20 -41.19 0.12 -9.51
N THR A 21 -41.29 1.42 -9.82
CA THR A 21 -40.25 2.39 -9.45
C THR A 21 -40.14 2.57 -7.93
N ILE A 22 -41.26 2.62 -7.20
CA ILE A 22 -41.25 2.67 -5.73
C ILE A 22 -40.62 1.41 -5.13
N SER A 23 -40.94 0.23 -5.67
CA SER A 23 -40.38 -1.05 -5.19
C SER A 23 -38.86 -1.15 -5.44
N LEU A 24 -38.40 -0.64 -6.59
CA LEU A 24 -36.97 -0.58 -6.92
C LEU A 24 -36.21 0.40 -6.02
N VAL A 25 -36.77 1.58 -5.76
CA VAL A 25 -36.15 2.58 -4.88
C VAL A 25 -36.14 2.11 -3.42
N ALA A 26 -37.22 1.49 -2.95
CA ALA A 26 -37.28 0.89 -1.61
C ALA A 26 -36.28 -0.28 -1.46
N GLY A 27 -36.14 -1.11 -2.49
CA GLY A 27 -35.13 -2.17 -2.55
C GLY A 27 -33.70 -1.63 -2.56
N ALA A 28 -33.44 -0.52 -3.26
CA ALA A 28 -32.14 0.12 -3.32
C ALA A 28 -31.74 0.81 -2.00
N GLN A 29 -32.69 1.36 -1.25
CA GLN A 29 -32.43 1.90 0.11
C GLN A 29 -32.20 0.81 1.15
N SER A 30 -32.70 -0.41 0.88
CA SER A 30 -32.50 -1.59 1.72
C SER A 30 -31.26 -2.41 1.32
N ALA A 31 -30.49 -1.94 0.33
CA ALA A 31 -29.29 -2.63 -0.12
C ALA A 31 -28.25 -2.62 1.02
N PRO A 32 -27.72 -3.77 1.44
CA PRO A 32 -26.66 -3.83 2.44
C PRO A 32 -25.48 -2.97 1.98
N ASN A 33 -25.08 -2.01 2.80
CA ASN A 33 -23.86 -1.26 2.54
C ASN A 33 -22.66 -2.20 2.72
N LEU A 34 -22.14 -2.73 1.61
CA LEU A 34 -20.94 -3.55 1.59
C LEU A 34 -19.72 -2.65 1.75
N ASN A 35 -19.42 -2.27 2.99
CA ASN A 35 -18.14 -1.63 3.32
C ASN A 35 -17.04 -2.70 3.37
N ILE A 36 -16.56 -3.10 2.19
CA ILE A 36 -15.41 -3.98 2.07
C ILE A 36 -14.17 -3.10 2.23
N GLN A 37 -13.72 -2.93 3.47
CA GLN A 37 -12.40 -2.39 3.74
C GLN A 37 -11.35 -3.37 3.22
N PRO A 38 -10.38 -2.94 2.39
CA PRO A 38 -9.27 -3.79 1.99
C PRO A 38 -8.51 -4.24 3.24
N THR A 39 -8.68 -5.49 3.64
CA THR A 39 -7.86 -6.08 4.70
C THR A 39 -6.46 -6.32 4.15
N GLN A 40 -5.47 -5.62 4.69
CA GLN A 40 -4.07 -5.85 4.33
C GLN A 40 -3.68 -7.30 4.64
N PHE A 41 -2.89 -7.90 3.75
CA PHE A 41 -2.36 -9.24 3.95
C PHE A 41 -1.49 -9.27 5.22
N GLN A 42 -1.81 -10.13 6.18
CA GLN A 42 -1.09 -10.23 7.46
C GLN A 42 0.42 -10.45 7.28
N GLY A 43 0.85 -11.16 6.22
CA GLY A 43 2.26 -11.34 5.91
C GLY A 43 3.00 -10.07 5.49
N ALA A 44 2.29 -9.05 4.99
CA ALA A 44 2.90 -7.78 4.56
C ALA A 44 3.52 -7.04 5.76
N GLN A 45 2.87 -7.09 6.92
CA GLN A 45 3.36 -6.46 8.15
C GLN A 45 4.68 -7.08 8.65
N TYR A 46 4.81 -8.41 8.54
CA TYR A 46 6.05 -9.10 8.92
C TYR A 46 7.19 -8.78 7.95
N PHE A 47 6.87 -8.68 6.65
CA PHE A 47 7.86 -8.35 5.63
C PHE A 47 8.41 -6.93 5.79
N THR A 48 7.55 -5.94 6.05
CA THR A 48 8.00 -4.55 6.28
C THR A 48 8.79 -4.40 7.57
N THR A 49 8.43 -5.15 8.62
CA THR A 49 9.19 -5.18 9.88
C THR A 49 10.58 -5.76 9.67
N LEU A 50 10.69 -6.90 8.98
CA LEU A 50 11.97 -7.55 8.68
C LEU A 50 12.87 -6.65 7.82
N LEU A 51 12.29 -6.02 6.79
CA LEU A 51 13.04 -5.10 5.94
C LEU A 51 13.50 -3.86 6.71
N GLY A 52 12.68 -3.37 7.65
CA GLY A 52 13.07 -2.30 8.57
C GLY A 52 14.29 -2.68 9.40
N TYR A 53 14.30 -3.87 10.00
CA TYR A 53 15.46 -4.37 10.74
C TYR A 53 16.70 -4.51 9.85
N ALA A 54 16.54 -5.02 8.62
CA ALA A 54 17.65 -5.14 7.67
C ALA A 54 18.22 -3.77 7.27
N MET A 55 17.37 -2.76 7.07
CA MET A 55 17.79 -1.39 6.79
C MET A 55 18.62 -0.81 7.95
N TYR A 56 18.12 -0.89 9.19
CA TYR A 56 18.86 -0.38 10.35
C TYR A 56 20.17 -1.15 10.57
N ALA A 57 20.17 -2.47 10.40
CA ALA A 57 21.37 -3.28 10.50
C ALA A 57 22.43 -2.89 9.46
N ALA A 58 22.03 -2.58 8.22
CA ALA A 58 22.94 -2.12 7.17
C ALA A 58 23.61 -0.79 7.55
N TRP A 59 22.85 0.18 8.10
CA TRP A 59 23.42 1.44 8.56
C TRP A 59 24.35 1.30 9.75
N ILE A 60 24.04 0.40 10.69
CA ILE A 60 24.93 0.07 11.81
C ILE A 60 26.25 -0.51 11.29
N LEU A 61 26.20 -1.39 10.29
CA LEU A 61 27.39 -1.96 9.66
C LEU A 61 28.23 -0.86 8.99
N VAL A 62 27.60 0.03 8.23
CA VAL A 62 28.27 1.19 7.60
C VAL A 62 28.94 2.06 8.66
N ALA A 63 28.24 2.42 9.73
CA ALA A 63 28.80 3.22 10.81
C ALA A 63 30.00 2.53 11.48
N GLY A 64 29.88 1.22 11.77
CA GLY A 64 30.97 0.42 12.33
C GLY A 64 32.19 0.35 11.41
N ALA A 65 31.97 0.19 10.10
CA ALA A 65 33.04 0.16 9.11
C ALA A 65 33.75 1.51 8.98
N ILE A 66 33.01 2.64 9.07
CA ILE A 66 33.61 3.99 9.10
C ILE A 66 34.47 4.16 10.35
N ILE A 67 33.96 3.79 11.52
CA ILE A 67 34.70 3.86 12.79
C ILE A 67 35.98 3.02 12.71
N PHE A 68 35.88 1.79 12.22
CA PHE A 68 37.04 0.92 12.01
C PHE A 68 38.08 1.57 11.08
N ALA A 69 37.64 2.14 9.96
CA ALA A 69 38.51 2.83 9.01
C ALA A 69 39.27 4.00 9.66
N VAL A 70 38.59 4.79 10.51
CA VAL A 70 39.21 5.90 11.24
C VAL A 70 40.30 5.40 12.19
N PHE A 71 40.04 4.31 12.93
CA PHE A 71 41.06 3.73 13.82
C PHE A 71 42.27 3.19 13.07
N GLU A 72 42.05 2.54 11.92
CA GLU A 72 43.13 1.97 11.12
C GLU A 72 44.04 3.08 10.57
N VAL A 73 43.45 4.16 10.07
CA VAL A 73 44.19 5.36 9.63
C VAL A 73 44.92 6.03 10.79
N ALA A 74 44.30 6.15 11.95
CA ALA A 74 44.92 6.73 13.15
C ALA A 74 46.11 5.89 13.65
N ARG A 75 46.10 4.58 13.40
CA ARG A 75 47.22 3.66 13.70
C ARG A 75 48.34 3.69 12.65
N GLY A 76 48.21 4.53 11.62
CA GLY A 76 49.17 4.62 10.51
C GLY A 76 49.07 3.47 9.51
N ALA A 77 48.07 2.59 9.66
CA ALA A 77 47.77 1.57 8.67
C ALA A 77 46.93 2.18 7.54
N GLY A 78 47.42 2.07 6.31
CA GLY A 78 46.65 2.51 5.14
C GLY A 78 45.39 1.67 4.95
N ILE A 79 44.31 2.29 4.48
CA ILE A 79 43.09 1.55 4.14
C ILE A 79 43.30 0.81 2.81
N SER A 80 43.13 -0.51 2.82
CA SER A 80 43.22 -1.33 1.61
C SER A 80 42.13 -0.94 0.60
N ASP A 81 42.45 -1.01 -0.70
CA ASP A 81 41.47 -0.69 -1.75
C ASP A 81 40.30 -1.69 -1.78
N GLY A 82 40.53 -2.92 -1.32
CA GLY A 82 39.47 -3.92 -1.10
C GLY A 82 38.46 -3.46 -0.05
N PHE A 83 38.94 -2.93 1.08
CA PHE A 83 38.08 -2.40 2.13
C PHE A 83 37.29 -1.16 1.67
N LYS A 84 37.92 -0.25 0.91
CA LYS A 84 37.21 0.92 0.34
C LYS A 84 36.06 0.50 -0.59
N LYS A 85 36.31 -0.48 -1.47
CA LYS A 85 35.27 -1.03 -2.36
C LYS A 85 34.15 -1.70 -1.57
N MET A 86 34.48 -2.46 -0.52
CA MET A 86 33.50 -3.07 0.37
C MET A 86 32.65 -2.02 1.08
N LEU A 87 33.27 -0.96 1.62
CA LEU A 87 32.57 0.13 2.28
C LEU A 87 31.62 0.85 1.33
N MET A 88 32.06 1.16 0.11
CA MET A 88 31.20 1.76 -0.91
C MET A 88 30.03 0.83 -1.28
N GLY A 89 30.28 -0.48 -1.41
CA GLY A 89 29.22 -1.47 -1.64
C GLY A 89 28.22 -1.53 -0.49
N ALA A 90 28.68 -1.48 0.76
CA ALA A 90 27.83 -1.46 1.95
C ALA A 90 26.98 -0.19 2.03
N ILE A 91 27.56 0.98 1.71
CA ILE A 91 26.85 2.27 1.66
C ILE A 91 25.76 2.21 0.58
N ILE A 92 26.10 1.79 -0.63
CA ILE A 92 25.13 1.67 -1.74
C ILE A 92 24.01 0.69 -1.36
N GLY A 93 24.36 -0.47 -0.78
CA GLY A 93 23.39 -1.46 -0.30
C GLY A 93 22.45 -0.90 0.78
N ALA A 94 22.99 -0.15 1.74
CA ALA A 94 22.19 0.51 2.79
C ALA A 94 21.22 1.53 2.20
N PHE A 95 21.63 2.31 1.20
CA PHE A 95 20.74 3.23 0.49
C PHE A 95 19.63 2.52 -0.28
N ILE A 96 19.94 1.42 -0.98
CA ILE A 96 18.92 0.61 -1.68
C ILE A 96 17.90 0.03 -0.69
N LEU A 97 18.37 -0.51 0.45
CA LEU A 97 17.50 -1.01 1.52
C LEU A 97 16.61 0.09 2.10
N THR A 98 17.17 1.28 2.30
CA THR A 98 16.42 2.45 2.81
C THR A 98 15.35 2.89 1.82
N PHE A 99 15.68 2.93 0.52
CA PHE A 99 14.74 3.26 -0.53
C PHE A 99 13.61 2.22 -0.65
N GLY A 100 13.96 0.93 -0.60
CA GLY A 100 12.98 -0.16 -0.61
C GLY A 100 12.04 -0.12 0.60
N TRP A 101 12.58 0.13 1.79
CA TRP A 101 11.78 0.30 3.00
C TRP A 101 10.86 1.53 2.92
N ALA A 102 11.36 2.66 2.43
CA ALA A 102 10.58 3.89 2.28
C ALA A 102 9.37 3.70 1.36
N ILE A 103 9.56 3.05 0.19
CA ILE A 103 8.46 2.74 -0.73
C ILE A 103 7.40 1.88 -0.04
N LEU A 104 7.82 0.80 0.62
CA LEU A 104 6.87 -0.13 1.24
C LEU A 104 6.14 0.49 2.43
N SER A 105 6.82 1.34 3.20
CA SER A 105 6.21 2.04 4.34
C SER A 105 5.22 3.13 3.91
N GLY A 106 5.41 3.75 2.75
CA GLY A 106 4.50 4.77 2.21
C GLY A 106 3.38 4.20 1.33
N ALA A 107 3.49 2.94 0.91
CA ALA A 107 2.49 2.25 0.08
C ALA A 107 1.47 1.43 0.88
N LEU A 108 1.73 1.18 2.17
CA LEU A 108 0.81 0.53 3.12
C LEU A 108 0.05 1.56 3.95
#